data_AF-A0A536VPH1-F1
#
_entry.id   AF-A0A536VPH1-F1
#
_cell.length_a   1.000
_cell.length_b   1.000
_cell.length_c   1.000
_cell.angle_alpha   90.00
_cell.angle_beta   90.00
_cell.angle_gamma   90.00
#
_symmetry.space_group_name_H-M   'P 1'
#
loop_
_entity.id
_entity.type
_entity.pdbx_description
1 polymer ?
#
loop_
_entity_poly.entity_id
_entity_poly.type
_entity_poly.pdbx_seq_one_letter_code
_entity_poly.pdbx_strand_id
1 'polypeptide(L)'
;MNTATLPIPGIADPRALQRSLARADRVRKLRAFSLTLPLLLFLMLTFLVPIAALLKRAVENPEVANALPRTVVALQRWDRQATPPPDAFAAIAADLGALPDRADAGALARRLNSEVAGARSLVMNTYRALPLEGAPTPADVKAKLIALDDRWSDTKYWHAIAKNASRWTGDYLL
;
A
#
# COMPACT_ATOMS: atom_id res chain seq x y z
N MET A 1 50.71 70.21 41.83
CA MET A 1 49.70 69.18 42.19
C MET A 1 48.90 68.90 40.92
N ASN A 2 49.13 67.75 40.27
CA ASN A 2 48.46 67.38 39.02
C ASN A 2 47.13 66.71 39.35
N THR A 3 46.01 67.32 38.97
CA THR A 3 44.68 66.69 38.97
C THR A 3 44.51 65.90 37.68
N ALA A 4 44.58 64.57 37.78
CA ALA A 4 44.22 63.67 36.70
C ALA A 4 42.69 63.57 36.60
N THR A 5 42.11 64.20 35.59
CA THR A 5 40.72 63.96 35.16
C THR A 5 40.63 62.58 34.51
N LEU A 6 40.02 61.62 35.20
CA LEU A 6 39.61 60.33 34.64
C LEU A 6 38.53 60.57 33.57
N PRO A 7 38.68 60.04 32.35
CA PRO A 7 37.63 60.13 31.36
C PRO A 7 36.44 59.27 31.81
N ILE A 8 35.29 59.92 31.97
CA ILE A 8 34.00 59.25 32.22
C ILE A 8 33.76 58.31 31.03
N PRO A 9 33.45 57.01 31.25
CA PRO A 9 33.18 56.09 30.17
C PRO A 9 31.98 56.62 29.37
N GLY A 10 32.23 56.95 28.11
CA GLY A 10 31.22 57.47 27.20
C GLY A 10 30.01 56.53 27.13
N ILE A 11 28.84 57.15 27.12
CA ILE A 11 27.53 56.54 26.91
C ILE A 11 27.64 55.51 25.78
N ALA A 12 27.41 54.23 26.10
CA ALA A 12 27.42 53.17 25.09
C ALA A 12 26.44 53.54 23.97
N ASP A 13 26.91 53.52 22.72
CA ASP A 13 26.09 53.85 21.54
C ASP A 13 24.79 53.00 21.57
N PRO A 14 23.60 53.64 21.68
CA PRO A 14 22.32 52.94 21.77
C PRO A 14 22.10 51.98 20.59
N ARG A 15 22.64 52.30 19.41
CA ARG A 15 22.55 51.45 18.22
C ARG A 15 23.45 50.22 18.33
N ALA A 16 24.61 50.34 18.97
CA ALA A 16 25.49 49.20 19.23
C ALA A 16 24.86 48.23 20.24
N LEU A 17 24.19 48.76 21.27
CA LEU A 17 23.43 47.97 22.25
C LEU A 17 22.23 47.25 21.61
N GLN A 18 21.47 47.93 20.75
CA GLN A 18 20.36 47.30 20.03
C GLN A 18 20.84 46.16 19.13
N ARG A 19 21.98 46.31 18.44
CA ARG A 19 22.55 45.25 17.61
C ARG A 19 23.05 44.06 18.43
N SER A 20 23.67 44.30 19.60
CA SER A 20 24.16 43.22 20.46
C SER A 20 23.01 42.41 21.07
N LEU A 21 21.94 43.08 21.51
CA LEU A 21 20.70 42.44 21.98
C LEU A 21 20.03 41.62 20.86
N ALA A 22 19.87 42.20 19.67
CA ALA A 22 19.27 41.49 18.53
C ALA A 22 20.08 40.24 18.12
N ARG A 23 21.42 40.30 18.21
CA ARG A 23 22.30 39.15 17.96
C ARG A 23 22.17 38.09 19.03
N ALA A 24 22.14 38.48 20.31
CA ALA A 24 21.95 37.57 21.43
C ALA A 24 20.58 36.85 21.34
N ASP A 25 19.52 37.57 20.98
CA ASP A 25 18.19 36.99 20.79
C ASP A 25 18.14 36.00 19.62
N ARG A 26 18.81 36.30 18.50
CA ARG A 26 18.92 35.35 17.37
C ARG A 26 19.65 34.07 17.77
N VAL A 27 20.77 34.20 18.48
CA VAL A 27 21.54 33.03 18.96
C VAL A 27 20.72 32.20 19.93
N ARG A 28 20.01 32.84 20.87
CA ARG A 28 19.15 32.18 21.83
C ARG A 28 17.98 31.44 21.15
N LYS A 29 17.35 32.06 20.14
CA LYS A 29 16.31 31.42 19.32
C LYS A 29 16.86 30.22 18.54
N LEU A 30 17.98 30.37 17.84
CA LEU A 30 18.62 29.27 17.10
C LEU A 30 18.99 28.11 18.02
N ARG A 31 19.47 28.39 19.23
CA ARG A 31 19.78 27.38 20.25
C ARG A 31 18.54 26.64 20.74
N ALA A 32 17.44 27.37 20.95
CA ALA A 32 16.16 26.78 21.31
C ALA A 32 15.61 25.88 20.18
N PHE A 33 15.71 26.33 18.92
CA PHE A 33 15.35 25.51 17.76
C PHE A 33 16.27 24.30 17.59
N SER A 34 17.57 24.42 17.84
CA SER A 34 18.50 23.28 17.73
C SER A 34 18.25 22.21 18.78
N LEU A 35 17.67 22.56 19.93
CA LEU A 35 17.30 21.58 20.97
C LEU A 35 16.09 20.74 20.57
N THR A 36 15.15 21.31 19.80
CA THR A 36 13.95 20.61 19.32
C THR A 36 14.10 19.98 17.93
N LEU A 37 15.08 20.43 17.14
CA LEU A 37 15.34 19.92 15.79
C LEU A 37 15.60 18.40 15.71
N PRO A 38 16.37 17.76 16.62
CA PRO A 38 16.62 16.32 16.57
C PRO A 38 15.35 15.52 16.77
N LEU A 39 14.49 15.96 17.69
CA LEU A 39 13.20 15.32 17.96
C LEU A 39 12.26 15.49 16.76
N LEU A 40 12.22 16.67 16.14
CA LEU A 40 11.42 16.92 14.95
C LEU A 40 11.88 16.06 13.76
N LEU A 41 13.19 15.97 13.52
CA LEU A 41 13.76 15.12 12.48
C LEU A 41 13.43 13.64 12.74
N PHE A 42 13.57 13.18 13.99
CA PHE A 42 13.19 11.83 14.38
C PHE A 42 11.71 11.57 14.07
N LEU A 43 10.81 12.48 14.44
CA LEU A 43 9.38 12.38 14.14
C LEU A 43 9.11 12.35 12.62
N MET A 44 9.72 13.25 11.86
CA MET A 44 9.56 13.26 10.41
C MET A 44 10.06 11.95 9.78
N LEU A 45 11.20 11.44 10.19
CA LEU A 45 11.73 10.19 9.64
C LEU A 45 10.87 8.98 10.05
N THR A 46 10.37 8.94 11.28
CA THR A 46 9.59 7.80 11.78
C THR A 46 8.13 7.81 11.36
N PHE A 47 7.54 8.97 11.12
CA PHE A 47 6.14 9.08 10.67
C PHE A 47 6.04 9.40 9.18
N LEU A 48 6.72 10.44 8.70
CA LEU A 48 6.54 10.92 7.34
C LEU A 48 7.08 9.93 6.29
N VAL A 49 8.23 9.28 6.56
CA VAL A 49 8.76 8.27 5.62
C VAL A 49 7.83 7.06 5.51
N PRO A 50 7.37 6.40 6.60
CA PRO A 50 6.40 5.32 6.48
C PRO A 50 5.07 5.75 5.88
N ILE A 51 4.55 6.94 6.22
CA ILE A 51 3.31 7.46 5.63
C ILE A 51 3.50 7.68 4.13
N ALA A 52 4.60 8.31 3.70
CA ALA A 52 4.90 8.49 2.28
C ALA A 52 5.05 7.15 1.57
N ALA A 53 5.67 6.14 2.20
CA ALA A 53 5.77 4.79 1.64
C ALA A 53 4.40 4.11 1.51
N LEU A 54 3.51 4.27 2.50
CA LEU A 54 2.13 3.74 2.46
C LEU A 54 1.27 4.46 1.41
N LEU A 55 1.40 5.79 1.30
CA LEU A 55 0.69 6.59 0.30
C LEU A 55 1.20 6.29 -1.10
N LYS A 56 2.52 6.19 -1.28
CA LYS A 56 3.13 5.77 -2.54
C LYS A 56 2.62 4.38 -2.92
N ARG A 57 2.57 3.42 -1.98
CA ARG A 57 1.92 2.12 -2.24
C ARG A 57 0.43 2.24 -2.56
N ALA A 58 -0.32 3.14 -1.95
CA ALA A 58 -1.73 3.35 -2.27
C ALA A 58 -1.95 3.99 -3.65
N VAL A 59 -1.00 4.81 -4.11
CA VAL A 59 -1.02 5.52 -5.41
C VAL A 59 -0.35 4.74 -6.53
N GLU A 60 0.63 3.86 -6.21
CA GLU A 60 1.23 2.85 -7.12
C GLU A 60 0.40 1.57 -7.18
N ASN A 61 -0.45 1.32 -6.18
CA ASN A 61 -1.59 0.38 -6.25
C ASN A 61 -2.92 1.12 -6.50
N PRO A 62 -3.07 1.99 -7.51
CA PRO A 62 -4.41 2.44 -7.91
C PRO A 62 -5.17 1.29 -8.60
N GLU A 63 -4.53 0.13 -8.85
CA GLU A 63 -5.16 -1.01 -9.49
C GLU A 63 -4.80 -2.36 -8.85
N VAL A 64 -5.55 -2.75 -7.82
CA VAL A 64 -5.96 -4.17 -7.68
C VAL A 64 -7.22 -4.42 -8.56
N ALA A 65 -7.36 -3.62 -9.63
CA ALA A 65 -8.41 -3.68 -10.63
C ALA A 65 -8.09 -4.73 -11.72
N ASN A 66 -6.79 -4.98 -11.95
CA ASN A 66 -6.26 -5.98 -12.88
C ASN A 66 -5.66 -7.19 -12.15
N ALA A 67 -6.21 -7.58 -10.99
CA ALA A 67 -5.66 -8.68 -10.20
C ALA A 67 -5.89 -10.06 -10.83
N LEU A 68 -6.90 -10.19 -11.70
CA LEU A 68 -7.34 -11.47 -12.27
C LEU A 68 -7.51 -11.46 -13.80
N PRO A 69 -6.55 -10.91 -14.59
CA PRO A 69 -6.74 -10.64 -16.01
C PRO A 69 -6.95 -11.93 -16.83
N ARG A 70 -6.21 -13.01 -16.53
CA ARG A 70 -6.37 -14.29 -17.22
C ARG A 70 -7.70 -14.94 -16.87
N THR A 71 -8.10 -14.81 -15.59
CA THR A 71 -9.34 -15.38 -15.08
C THR A 71 -10.55 -14.71 -15.73
N VAL A 72 -10.51 -13.39 -15.91
CA VAL A 72 -11.55 -12.66 -16.64
C VAL A 72 -11.75 -13.25 -18.03
N VAL A 73 -10.66 -13.40 -18.79
CA VAL A 73 -10.69 -13.95 -20.16
C VAL A 73 -11.23 -15.38 -20.17
N ALA A 74 -10.77 -16.23 -19.26
CA ALA A 74 -11.23 -17.62 -19.16
C ALA A 74 -12.73 -17.73 -18.83
N LEU A 75 -13.26 -16.78 -18.04
CA LEU A 75 -14.68 -16.75 -17.66
C LEU A 75 -15.60 -16.11 -18.72
N GLN A 76 -15.07 -15.46 -19.76
CA GLN A 76 -15.92 -14.90 -20.83
C GLN A 76 -16.72 -15.97 -21.58
N ARG A 77 -16.15 -17.17 -21.73
CA ARG A 77 -16.79 -18.30 -22.43
C ARG A 77 -17.62 -19.19 -21.51
N TRP A 78 -17.69 -18.86 -20.23
CA TRP A 78 -18.40 -19.66 -19.25
C TRP A 78 -19.90 -19.31 -19.23
N ASP A 79 -20.74 -20.34 -19.31
CA ASP A 79 -22.21 -20.25 -19.35
C ASP A 79 -22.88 -19.80 -18.04
N ARG A 80 -22.10 -19.69 -16.95
CA ARG A 80 -22.53 -19.31 -15.60
C ARG A 80 -23.51 -20.29 -14.94
N GLN A 81 -23.71 -21.49 -15.48
CA GLN A 81 -24.65 -22.46 -14.94
C GLN A 81 -23.94 -23.53 -14.10
N ALA A 82 -22.83 -24.06 -14.62
CA ALA A 82 -22.03 -25.09 -13.95
C ALA A 82 -20.72 -24.52 -13.39
N THR A 83 -19.93 -25.35 -12.73
CA THR A 83 -18.57 -24.97 -12.34
C THR A 83 -17.75 -24.60 -13.60
N PRO A 84 -16.92 -23.54 -13.57
CA PRO A 84 -16.13 -23.13 -14.72
C PRO A 84 -15.25 -24.23 -15.33
N PRO A 85 -14.83 -24.07 -16.60
CA PRO A 85 -13.89 -24.96 -17.23
C PRO A 85 -12.56 -24.98 -16.45
N PRO A 86 -11.78 -26.08 -16.52
CA PRO A 86 -10.48 -26.19 -15.85
C PRO A 86 -9.53 -25.03 -16.16
N ASP A 87 -9.62 -24.43 -17.34
CA ASP A 87 -8.83 -23.25 -17.72
C ASP A 87 -9.05 -22.05 -16.81
N ALA A 88 -10.26 -21.86 -16.28
CA ALA A 88 -10.53 -20.79 -15.31
C ALA A 88 -9.85 -21.04 -13.95
N PHE A 89 -9.69 -22.30 -13.56
CA PHE A 89 -8.96 -22.70 -12.35
C PHE A 89 -7.45 -22.48 -12.51
N ALA A 90 -6.90 -22.85 -13.66
CA ALA A 90 -5.51 -22.53 -14.01
C ALA A 90 -5.27 -21.02 -14.04
N ALA A 91 -6.20 -20.27 -14.64
CA ALA A 91 -6.11 -18.83 -14.75
C ALA A 91 -6.11 -18.12 -13.39
N ILE A 92 -6.99 -18.51 -12.46
CA ILE A 92 -7.02 -17.91 -11.12
C ILE A 92 -5.80 -18.26 -10.29
N ALA A 93 -5.28 -19.48 -10.41
CA ALA A 93 -4.03 -19.86 -9.74
C ALA A 93 -2.85 -19.03 -10.28
N ALA A 94 -2.77 -18.85 -11.60
CA ALA A 94 -1.72 -18.07 -12.24
C ALA A 94 -1.82 -16.57 -11.87
N ASP A 95 -3.02 -16.01 -11.87
CA ASP A 95 -3.23 -14.60 -11.53
C ASP A 95 -2.93 -14.33 -10.05
N LEU A 96 -3.42 -15.17 -9.14
CA LEU A 96 -3.09 -15.06 -7.72
C LEU A 96 -1.58 -15.25 -7.47
N GLY A 97 -0.93 -16.17 -8.18
CA GLY A 97 0.51 -16.41 -8.07
C GLY A 97 1.36 -15.28 -8.65
N ALA A 98 0.80 -14.47 -9.55
CA ALA A 98 1.45 -13.30 -10.13
C ALA A 98 1.32 -12.03 -9.28
N LEU A 99 0.52 -12.05 -8.20
CA LEU A 99 0.37 -10.89 -7.32
C LEU A 99 1.69 -10.60 -6.59
N PRO A 100 2.17 -9.34 -6.60
CA PRO A 100 3.47 -8.97 -6.02
C PRO A 100 3.58 -9.26 -4.53
N ASP A 101 2.50 -9.00 -3.78
CA ASP A 101 2.50 -9.21 -2.35
C ASP A 101 1.15 -9.68 -1.77
N ARG A 102 1.20 -10.02 -0.48
CA ARG A 102 0.04 -10.48 0.29
C ARG A 102 -1.01 -9.39 0.50
N ALA A 103 -0.63 -8.11 0.47
CA ALA A 103 -1.56 -7.01 0.65
C ALA A 103 -2.49 -6.88 -0.57
N ASP A 104 -1.97 -7.11 -1.77
CA ASP A 104 -2.75 -7.12 -3.02
C ASP A 104 -3.76 -8.26 -3.03
N ALA A 105 -3.34 -9.48 -2.67
CA ALA A 105 -4.25 -10.62 -2.49
C ALA A 105 -5.30 -10.32 -1.42
N GLY A 106 -4.90 -9.64 -0.34
CA GLY A 106 -5.78 -9.18 0.72
C GLY A 106 -6.82 -8.16 0.28
N ALA A 107 -6.47 -7.26 -0.65
CA ALA A 107 -7.38 -6.28 -1.23
C ALA A 107 -8.44 -6.95 -2.13
N LEU A 108 -8.01 -7.82 -3.04
CA LEU A 108 -8.90 -8.67 -3.85
C LEU A 108 -9.85 -9.49 -2.97
N ALA A 109 -9.30 -10.14 -1.94
CA ALA A 109 -10.06 -10.96 -1.00
C ALA A 109 -11.13 -10.17 -0.24
N ARG A 110 -10.84 -8.93 0.20
CA ARG A 110 -11.85 -8.06 0.85
C ARG A 110 -13.00 -7.75 -0.10
N ARG A 111 -12.68 -7.44 -1.35
CA ARG A 111 -13.65 -7.08 -2.37
C ARG A 111 -14.58 -8.23 -2.73
N LEU A 112 -14.02 -9.41 -2.97
CA LEU A 112 -14.86 -10.59 -3.23
C LEU A 112 -15.72 -10.95 -2.01
N ASN A 113 -15.23 -10.69 -0.79
CA ASN A 113 -15.97 -10.97 0.43
C ASN A 113 -17.15 -10.01 0.68
N SER A 114 -17.15 -8.81 0.10
CA SER A 114 -18.34 -7.94 0.17
C SER A 114 -19.47 -8.44 -0.73
N GLU A 115 -19.17 -9.27 -1.73
CA GLU A 115 -20.18 -9.88 -2.60
C GLU A 115 -20.65 -11.24 -2.08
N VAL A 116 -19.70 -12.06 -1.60
CA VAL A 116 -20.00 -13.41 -1.08
C VAL A 116 -19.22 -13.66 0.20
N ALA A 117 -19.94 -13.94 1.28
CA ALA A 117 -19.35 -14.29 2.56
C ALA A 117 -18.40 -15.49 2.45
N GLY A 118 -17.24 -15.39 3.11
CA GLY A 118 -16.22 -16.43 3.12
C GLY A 118 -15.25 -16.38 1.94
N ALA A 119 -15.48 -15.53 0.93
CA ALA A 119 -14.55 -15.38 -0.19
C ALA A 119 -13.16 -14.89 0.27
N ARG A 120 -13.09 -14.11 1.36
CA ARG A 120 -11.80 -13.63 1.90
C ARG A 120 -10.89 -14.79 2.30
N SER A 121 -11.42 -15.75 3.06
CA SER A 121 -10.62 -16.89 3.51
C SER A 121 -10.27 -17.80 2.34
N LEU A 122 -11.21 -18.02 1.41
CA LEU A 122 -10.99 -18.83 0.20
C LEU A 122 -9.79 -18.32 -0.62
N VAL A 123 -9.81 -17.03 -0.97
CA VAL A 123 -8.75 -16.38 -1.75
C VAL A 123 -7.42 -16.40 -1.00
N MET A 124 -7.44 -16.04 0.29
CA MET A 124 -6.21 -15.95 1.08
C MET A 124 -5.59 -17.32 1.38
N ASN A 125 -6.39 -18.38 1.56
CA ASN A 125 -5.92 -19.75 1.67
C ASN A 125 -5.27 -20.21 0.36
N THR A 126 -5.95 -19.94 -0.76
CA THR A 126 -5.46 -20.27 -2.10
C THR A 126 -4.14 -19.56 -2.41
N TYR A 127 -4.06 -18.25 -2.16
CA TYR A 127 -2.83 -17.48 -2.36
C TYR A 127 -1.64 -18.03 -1.56
N ARG A 128 -1.87 -18.46 -0.32
CA ARG A 128 -0.83 -19.05 0.53
C ARG A 128 -0.38 -20.44 0.08
N ALA A 129 -1.23 -21.17 -0.63
CA ALA A 129 -0.93 -22.52 -1.10
C ALA A 129 -0.21 -22.52 -2.47
N LEU A 130 -0.02 -21.36 -3.09
CA LEU A 130 0.67 -21.23 -4.37
C LEU A 130 2.21 -21.18 -4.16
N PRO A 131 3.00 -21.71 -5.12
CA PRO A 131 2.56 -22.41 -6.33
C PRO A 131 2.01 -23.82 -6.03
N LEU A 132 1.02 -24.27 -6.81
CA LEU A 132 0.48 -25.63 -6.70
C LEU A 132 1.45 -26.61 -7.37
N GLU A 133 2.32 -27.25 -6.59
CA GLU A 133 3.24 -28.28 -7.08
C GLU A 133 2.49 -29.47 -7.68
N GLY A 134 3.06 -30.17 -8.67
CA GLY A 134 2.47 -31.40 -9.21
C GLY A 134 1.11 -31.23 -9.89
N ALA A 135 0.83 -30.06 -10.47
CA ALA A 135 -0.36 -29.80 -11.28
C ALA A 135 0.04 -29.33 -12.70
N PRO A 136 0.49 -30.24 -13.58
CA PRO A 136 0.97 -29.89 -14.92
C PRO A 136 -0.15 -29.49 -15.89
N THR A 137 -1.40 -29.90 -15.64
CA THR A 137 -2.54 -29.57 -16.51
C THR A 137 -3.58 -28.69 -15.80
N PRO A 138 -4.41 -27.95 -16.54
CA PRO A 138 -5.54 -27.20 -15.95
C PRO A 138 -6.51 -28.07 -15.15
N ALA A 139 -6.69 -29.34 -15.55
CA ALA A 139 -7.51 -30.30 -14.82
C ALA A 139 -6.90 -30.64 -13.45
N ASP A 140 -5.58 -30.81 -13.38
CA ASP A 140 -4.88 -31.05 -12.12
C ASP A 140 -4.97 -29.84 -11.20
N VAL A 141 -4.82 -28.62 -11.75
CA VAL A 141 -4.98 -27.38 -10.98
C VAL A 141 -6.39 -27.29 -10.40
N LYS A 142 -7.41 -27.59 -11.20
CA LYS A 142 -8.81 -27.66 -10.72
C LYS A 142 -8.96 -28.66 -9.58
N ALA A 143 -8.45 -29.88 -9.75
CA ALA A 143 -8.52 -30.92 -8.72
C ALA A 143 -7.81 -30.48 -7.42
N LYS A 144 -6.63 -29.87 -7.52
CA LYS A 144 -5.89 -29.37 -6.36
C LYS A 144 -6.56 -28.20 -5.67
N LEU A 145 -7.13 -27.26 -6.41
CA LEU A 145 -7.87 -26.14 -5.81
C LEU A 145 -9.12 -26.63 -5.07
N ILE A 146 -9.87 -27.56 -5.66
CA ILE A 146 -11.03 -28.15 -4.98
C ILE A 146 -10.58 -28.94 -3.74
N ALA A 147 -9.51 -29.75 -3.84
CA ALA A 147 -8.98 -30.48 -2.70
C ALA A 147 -8.43 -29.56 -1.58
N LEU A 148 -7.92 -28.38 -1.94
CA LEU A 148 -7.50 -27.36 -0.98
C LEU A 148 -8.70 -26.75 -0.25
N ASP A 149 -9.77 -26.47 -0.99
CA ASP A 149 -10.99 -25.89 -0.45
C ASP A 149 -12.20 -26.20 -1.36
N ASP A 150 -13.11 -27.06 -0.89
CA ASP A 150 -14.27 -27.54 -1.65
C ASP A 150 -15.16 -26.40 -2.18
N ARG A 151 -15.09 -25.21 -1.57
CA ARG A 151 -15.82 -24.02 -2.01
C ARG A 151 -15.46 -23.59 -3.44
N TRP A 152 -14.31 -23.98 -3.97
CA TRP A 152 -13.99 -23.77 -5.38
C TRP A 152 -14.89 -24.53 -6.35
N SER A 153 -15.64 -25.54 -5.89
CA SER A 153 -16.68 -26.20 -6.68
C SER A 153 -17.99 -25.40 -6.75
N ASP A 154 -18.20 -24.47 -5.82
CA ASP A 154 -19.42 -23.68 -5.70
C ASP A 154 -19.41 -22.48 -6.67
N THR A 155 -20.40 -22.47 -7.57
CA THR A 155 -20.52 -21.47 -8.63
C THR A 155 -20.70 -20.07 -8.10
N LYS A 156 -21.19 -19.86 -6.87
CA LYS A 156 -21.42 -18.50 -6.32
C LYS A 156 -20.14 -17.68 -6.22
N TYR A 157 -19.00 -18.31 -5.91
CA TYR A 157 -17.72 -17.62 -5.84
C TYR A 157 -17.23 -17.20 -7.23
N TRP A 158 -17.43 -18.07 -8.22
CA TRP A 158 -17.11 -17.77 -9.62
C TRP A 158 -18.00 -16.67 -10.20
N HIS A 159 -19.28 -16.61 -9.82
CA HIS A 159 -20.16 -15.49 -10.14
C HIS A 159 -19.64 -14.17 -9.55
N ALA A 160 -19.21 -14.17 -8.29
CA ALA A 160 -18.65 -12.98 -7.66
C ALA A 160 -17.39 -12.48 -8.37
N ILE A 161 -16.52 -13.41 -8.79
CA ILE A 161 -15.32 -13.12 -9.59
C ILE A 161 -15.72 -12.53 -10.94
N ALA A 162 -16.61 -13.19 -11.69
CA ALA A 162 -17.06 -12.73 -13.00
C ALA A 162 -17.77 -11.36 -12.95
N LYS A 163 -18.55 -11.09 -11.91
CA LYS A 163 -19.23 -9.79 -11.69
C LYS A 163 -18.24 -8.66 -11.40
N ASN A 164 -17.18 -8.95 -10.65
CA ASN A 164 -16.14 -7.96 -10.35
C ASN A 164 -15.12 -7.83 -11.49
N ALA A 165 -15.09 -8.76 -12.43
CA ALA A 165 -14.31 -8.65 -13.65
C ALA A 165 -14.88 -7.59 -14.62
N SER A 166 -16.20 -7.53 -14.79
CA SER A 166 -16.85 -6.66 -15.79
C SER A 166 -16.98 -5.19 -15.36
N ARG A 167 -16.99 -4.90 -14.05
CA ARG A 167 -17.14 -3.53 -13.55
C ARG A 167 -15.83 -2.72 -13.57
N TRP A 168 -14.72 -3.36 -13.94
CA TRP A 168 -13.37 -2.79 -13.90
C TRP A 168 -12.63 -2.91 -15.23
N THR A 169 -13.29 -3.48 -16.25
CA THR A 169 -12.87 -3.34 -17.65
C THR A 169 -13.23 -1.91 -18.11
N GLY A 170 -12.49 -0.92 -17.65
CA GLY A 170 -12.49 0.39 -18.29
C GLY A 170 -11.76 0.25 -19.63
N ASP A 171 -12.49 0.31 -20.74
CA ASP A 171 -12.02 0.81 -22.05
C ASP A 171 -10.75 0.20 -22.71
N TYR A 172 -10.19 -0.94 -22.26
CA TYR A 172 -8.98 -1.54 -22.87
C TYR A 172 -9.24 -2.68 -23.87
N LEU A 173 -10.25 -2.55 -24.74
CA LEU A 173 -10.45 -3.46 -25.89
C LEU A 173 -10.85 -2.73 -27.19
N LEU A 174 -10.54 -1.42 -27.32
CA LEU A 174 -10.63 -0.70 -28.58
C LEU A 174 -9.23 -0.35 -29.12
#